data_AF-A0A1H7NJL6-F1
#
_entry.id   AF-A0A1H7NJL6-F1
#
_cell.length_a   1.000
_cell.length_b   1.000
_cell.length_c   1.000
_cell.angle_alpha   90.00
_cell.angle_beta   90.00
_cell.angle_gamma   90.00
#
_symmetry.space_group_name_H-M   'P 1'
#
loop_
_entity.id
_entity.type
_entity.pdbx_description
1 polymer ?
#
loop_
_entity_poly.entity_id
_entity_poly.type
_entity_poly.pdbx_seq_one_letter_code
_entity_poly.pdbx_strand_id
1 'polypeptide(L)'
;MNISLIVFISVLLVVAVILSIGVLIDNRTGRAPKEKGTRKYSSFDTQVLLLLSTAVVLLIFAFLSPLIFSETWGWQPIDYDSSGVIGDTIGGLMNPFIAIAAVIVTGLAFYMQYQANQQIREQFKIQQFESQFYEMLRLHKQNVDEIELIVYDEGVKKTEKPSTARTGGPEIDSPYVRSFIDPRIVKGRKVFIYYVQEFHVLLDCVGKSELQRINKESFSEAYHVFFGGLDKFPHQNDLFSETLRNSVEKEVRMIKEDDLKNHKYLHTYFDLFRGHIEYLGHYYRHLYMTVKYVVESFEKNDVLKSRKECLKYLKILRAQLSNAEQIMLFYNWVAGGGSGYGAKWEKGDKRKYFSKYLMLHNLHFGMLFGGPNHFIKQEVNEIYRRAENKDKLFELDVDGYLEGFEEQNA
;
A
#
# COMPACT_ATOMS: atom_id res chain seq x y z
N MET A 1 49.53 -10.92 57.99
CA MET A 1 48.85 -10.24 56.86
C MET A 1 49.59 -8.93 56.54
N ASN A 2 50.40 -8.88 55.46
CA ASN A 2 51.11 -7.68 55.01
C ASN A 2 50.11 -6.55 54.73
N ILE A 3 50.28 -5.45 55.47
CA ILE A 3 49.53 -4.20 55.32
C ILE A 3 49.53 -3.74 53.85
N SER A 4 50.61 -3.96 53.11
CA SER A 4 50.72 -3.62 51.69
C SER A 4 49.75 -4.39 50.78
N LEU A 5 49.43 -5.67 51.05
CA LEU A 5 48.45 -6.40 50.24
C LEU A 5 47.03 -5.92 50.54
N ILE A 6 46.72 -5.68 51.81
CA ILE A 6 45.42 -5.13 52.22
C ILE A 6 45.21 -3.78 51.53
N VAL A 7 46.23 -2.91 51.53
CA VAL A 7 46.19 -1.61 50.86
C VAL A 7 46.03 -1.77 49.34
N PHE A 8 46.75 -2.70 48.71
CA PHE A 8 46.63 -2.95 47.27
C PHE A 8 45.25 -3.44 46.85
N ILE A 9 44.68 -4.41 47.59
CA ILE A 9 43.33 -4.93 47.36
C ILE A 9 42.28 -3.84 47.59
N SER A 10 42.46 -3.04 48.64
CA SER A 10 41.57 -1.92 48.94
C SER A 10 41.58 -0.89 47.81
N VAL A 11 42.76 -0.59 47.24
CA VAL A 11 42.88 0.31 46.08
C VAL A 11 42.19 -0.27 44.85
N LEU A 12 42.33 -1.56 44.58
CA LEU A 12 41.75 -2.20 43.40
C LEU A 12 40.22 -2.30 43.48
N LEU A 13 39.68 -2.59 44.67
CA LEU A 13 38.24 -2.53 44.96
C LEU A 13 37.71 -1.10 44.85
N VAL A 14 38.44 -0.12 45.37
CA VAL A 14 38.09 1.31 45.27
C VAL A 14 38.11 1.76 43.81
N VAL A 15 39.07 1.35 43.00
CA VAL A 15 39.11 1.67 41.56
C VAL A 15 37.94 1.03 40.82
N ALA A 16 37.62 -0.23 41.11
CA ALA A 16 36.45 -0.89 40.53
C ALA A 16 35.15 -0.18 40.91
N VAL A 17 34.99 0.20 42.18
CA VAL A 17 33.84 0.96 42.69
C VAL A 17 33.79 2.36 42.06
N ILE A 18 34.92 3.05 41.92
CA ILE A 18 35.00 4.36 41.26
C ILE A 18 34.64 4.26 39.78
N LEU A 19 35.07 3.21 39.08
CA LEU A 19 34.69 2.97 37.69
C LEU A 19 33.19 2.67 37.57
N SER A 20 32.63 1.84 38.46
CA SER A 20 31.20 1.56 38.52
C SER A 20 30.37 2.81 38.85
N ILE A 21 30.85 3.67 39.76
CA ILE A 21 30.18 4.93 40.15
C ILE A 21 30.32 5.99 39.05
N GLY A 22 31.49 6.12 38.40
CA GLY A 22 31.73 7.08 37.32
C GLY A 22 30.80 6.85 36.14
N VAL A 23 30.58 5.59 35.78
CA VAL A 23 29.60 5.16 34.77
C VAL A 23 28.15 5.48 35.19
N LEU A 24 27.86 5.43 36.49
CA LEU A 24 26.53 5.74 37.05
C LEU A 24 26.25 7.25 37.07
N ILE A 25 27.28 8.07 37.29
CA ILE A 25 27.21 9.54 37.30
C ILE A 25 27.11 10.10 35.88
N ASP A 26 27.87 9.56 34.92
CA ASP A 26 27.79 9.92 33.50
C ASP A 26 26.36 9.69 32.96
N ASN A 27 25.73 8.56 33.36
CA ASN A 27 24.33 8.27 33.04
C ASN A 27 23.31 9.23 33.66
N ARG A 28 23.59 9.88 34.81
CA ARG A 28 22.68 10.85 35.44
C ARG A 28 22.89 12.29 34.95
N THR A 29 24.04 12.60 34.37
CA THR A 29 24.44 13.97 34.02
C THR A 29 24.37 14.27 32.53
N GLY A 30 23.65 13.46 31.74
CA GLY A 30 23.35 13.70 30.32
C GLY A 30 22.52 14.97 30.04
N ARG A 31 23.12 16.15 30.24
CA ARG A 31 22.84 17.38 29.50
C ARG A 31 23.95 17.55 28.47
N ALA A 32 23.76 16.93 27.30
CA ALA A 32 24.45 17.31 26.06
C ALA A 32 23.36 17.71 25.03
N PRO A 33 23.66 18.62 24.08
CA PRO A 33 22.65 19.40 23.38
C PRO A 33 21.79 18.55 22.44
N LYS A 34 20.59 19.05 22.16
CA LYS A 34 19.60 18.43 21.26
C LYS A 34 20.16 18.27 19.84
N GLU A 35 20.78 17.15 19.54
CA GLU A 35 20.87 16.62 18.17
C GLU A 35 19.90 15.47 17.98
N LYS A 36 19.16 15.53 16.86
CA LYS A 36 18.16 14.54 16.48
C LYS A 36 18.86 13.22 16.17
N GLY A 37 18.71 12.23 17.05
CA GLY A 37 18.90 10.82 16.69
C GLY A 37 19.83 9.98 17.57
N THR A 38 20.41 10.52 18.65
CA THR A 38 21.34 9.73 19.48
C THR A 38 20.59 8.92 20.55
N ARG A 39 20.88 7.62 20.59
CA ARG A 39 20.31 6.62 21.52
C ARG A 39 20.26 7.15 22.95
N LYS A 40 19.04 7.27 23.48
CA LYS A 40 18.80 7.43 24.90
C LYS A 40 19.21 6.11 25.55
N TYR A 41 20.40 6.04 26.16
CA TYR A 41 20.80 4.87 26.94
C TYR A 41 19.73 4.66 28.02
N SER A 42 19.09 3.51 27.97
CA SER A 42 17.96 3.20 28.83
C SER A 42 18.48 2.67 30.16
N SER A 43 17.67 2.75 31.22
CA SER A 43 18.02 2.19 32.56
C SER A 43 18.44 0.72 32.52
N PHE A 44 18.05 0.03 31.45
CA PHE A 44 18.40 -1.34 31.10
C PHE A 44 19.88 -1.53 30.77
N ASP A 45 20.45 -0.62 29.98
CA ASP A 45 21.87 -0.66 29.60
C ASP A 45 22.76 -0.49 30.85
N THR A 46 22.27 0.27 31.83
CA THR A 46 22.92 0.45 33.14
C THR A 46 22.93 -0.85 33.96
N GLN A 47 21.86 -1.64 33.93
CA GLN A 47 21.77 -2.91 34.67
C GLN A 47 22.69 -3.98 34.08
N VAL A 48 22.74 -4.09 32.75
CA VAL A 48 23.68 -4.98 32.05
C VAL A 48 25.12 -4.61 32.38
N LEU A 49 25.45 -3.32 32.33
CA LEU A 49 26.79 -2.82 32.63
C LEU A 49 27.20 -3.03 34.10
N LEU A 50 26.26 -2.86 35.04
CA LEU A 50 26.47 -3.14 36.45
C LEU A 50 26.78 -4.63 36.68
N LEU A 51 25.95 -5.54 36.16
CA LEU A 51 26.16 -6.98 36.30
C LEU A 51 27.48 -7.44 35.67
N LEU A 52 27.84 -6.87 34.51
CA LEU A 52 29.12 -7.12 33.87
C LEU A 52 30.29 -6.65 34.75
N SER A 53 30.20 -5.45 35.34
CA SER A 53 31.23 -4.95 36.25
C SER A 53 31.39 -5.84 37.49
N THR A 54 30.28 -6.33 38.06
CA THR A 54 30.29 -7.27 39.18
C THR A 54 30.97 -8.58 38.80
N ALA A 55 30.71 -9.12 37.61
CA ALA A 55 31.38 -10.33 37.13
C ALA A 55 32.89 -10.13 36.97
N VAL A 56 33.33 -8.98 36.44
CA VAL A 56 34.76 -8.64 36.33
C VAL A 56 35.42 -8.53 37.70
N VAL A 57 34.76 -7.88 38.67
CA VAL A 57 35.27 -7.79 40.05
C VAL A 57 35.38 -9.18 40.68
N LEU A 58 34.40 -10.06 40.49
CA LEU A 58 34.45 -11.44 40.98
C LEU A 58 35.59 -12.24 40.35
N LEU A 59 35.88 -12.04 39.07
CA LEU A 59 37.03 -12.67 38.41
C LEU A 59 38.36 -12.16 38.99
N ILE A 60 38.51 -10.85 39.17
CA ILE A 60 39.69 -10.28 39.81
C ILE A 60 39.86 -10.81 41.23
N PHE A 61 38.76 -10.88 42.00
CA PHE A 61 38.76 -11.44 43.34
C PHE A 61 39.13 -12.92 43.35
N ALA A 62 38.69 -13.71 42.36
CA ALA A 62 39.08 -15.10 42.23
C ALA A 62 40.60 -15.25 42.15
N PHE A 63 41.28 -14.48 41.30
CA PHE A 63 42.75 -14.55 41.20
C PHE A 63 43.48 -14.06 42.45
N LEU A 64 42.86 -13.18 43.24
CA LEU A 64 43.41 -12.68 44.51
C LEU A 64 43.10 -13.59 45.70
N SER A 65 42.09 -14.47 45.62
CA SER A 65 41.62 -15.25 46.75
C SER A 65 42.69 -16.20 47.33
N PRO A 66 43.55 -16.89 46.55
CA PRO A 66 44.62 -17.70 47.12
C PRO A 66 45.62 -16.83 47.90
N LEU A 67 45.90 -15.61 47.45
CA LEU A 67 46.84 -14.69 48.12
C LEU A 67 46.30 -14.11 49.42
N ILE A 68 44.97 -14.02 49.55
CA ILE A 68 44.30 -13.47 50.73
C ILE A 68 44.10 -14.54 51.80
N PHE A 69 43.69 -15.74 51.38
CA PHE A 69 43.24 -16.80 52.29
C PHE A 69 44.29 -17.88 52.58
N SER A 70 45.38 -17.95 51.81
CA SER A 70 46.52 -18.81 52.16
C SER A 70 47.59 -18.01 52.91
N GLU A 71 48.02 -18.53 54.07
CA GLU A 71 49.08 -17.92 54.89
C GLU A 71 50.50 -18.15 54.33
N THR A 72 50.65 -18.83 53.20
CA THR A 72 51.95 -19.18 52.59
C THR A 72 52.59 -17.99 51.88
N TRP A 73 52.83 -16.90 52.61
CA TRP A 73 53.72 -15.83 52.18
C TRP A 73 55.15 -16.10 52.62
N GLY A 74 55.79 -16.96 51.85
CA GLY A 74 57.24 -17.06 51.79
C GLY A 74 57.63 -17.52 50.39
N TRP A 75 58.69 -16.95 49.84
CA TRP A 75 59.37 -17.48 48.66
C TRP A 75 60.10 -18.77 49.05
N GLN A 76 59.35 -19.79 49.48
CA GLN A 76 59.92 -21.12 49.70
C GLN A 76 59.91 -21.88 48.37
N PRO A 77 60.96 -22.67 48.08
CA PRO A 77 60.97 -23.53 46.90
C PRO A 77 59.73 -24.40 46.88
N ILE A 78 59.03 -24.47 45.73
CA ILE A 78 57.84 -25.31 45.58
C ILE A 78 58.28 -26.77 45.76
N ASP A 79 57.80 -27.41 46.82
CA ASP A 79 57.99 -28.84 47.02
C ASP A 79 56.98 -29.61 46.15
N TYR A 80 57.49 -30.24 45.08
CA TYR A 80 56.69 -30.92 44.06
C TYR A 80 55.96 -32.16 44.60
N ASP A 81 56.35 -32.70 45.77
CA ASP A 81 55.67 -33.84 46.41
C ASP A 81 54.31 -33.43 47.03
N SER A 82 54.06 -32.13 47.21
CA SER A 82 52.83 -31.56 47.80
C SER A 82 51.97 -30.75 46.81
N SER A 83 52.34 -30.74 45.52
CA SER A 83 51.73 -29.88 44.51
C SER A 83 50.23 -30.13 44.28
N GLY A 84 49.76 -31.34 44.57
CA GLY A 84 48.33 -31.67 44.53
C GLY A 84 47.50 -30.87 45.52
N VAL A 85 47.97 -30.74 46.76
CA VAL A 85 47.28 -30.00 47.84
C VAL A 85 47.25 -28.50 47.56
N ILE A 86 48.32 -27.97 46.95
CA ILE A 86 48.39 -26.58 46.48
C ILE A 86 47.36 -26.35 45.37
N GLY A 87 47.27 -27.27 44.41
CA GLY A 87 46.26 -27.23 43.35
C GLY A 87 44.83 -27.24 43.88
N ASP A 88 44.52 -28.12 44.84
CA ASP A 88 43.20 -28.21 45.48
C ASP A 88 42.84 -26.94 46.25
N THR A 89 43.82 -26.32 46.92
CA THR A 89 43.62 -25.06 47.66
C THR A 89 43.35 -23.89 46.72
N ILE A 90 44.14 -23.76 45.65
CA ILE A 90 43.94 -22.72 44.63
C ILE A 90 42.58 -22.91 43.94
N GLY A 91 42.27 -24.13 43.48
CA GLY A 91 40.99 -24.44 42.84
C GLY A 91 39.80 -24.22 43.77
N GLY A 92 39.88 -24.67 45.03
CA GLY A 92 38.81 -24.50 46.02
C GLY A 92 38.51 -23.03 46.35
N LEU A 93 39.53 -22.17 46.35
CA LEU A 93 39.38 -20.73 46.62
C LEU A 93 38.98 -19.92 45.38
N MET A 94 39.39 -20.32 44.18
CA MET A 94 39.08 -19.59 42.94
C MET A 94 37.71 -19.96 42.37
N ASN A 95 37.38 -21.26 42.37
CA ASN A 95 36.24 -21.79 41.60
C ASN A 95 34.88 -21.19 41.97
N PRO A 96 34.52 -20.92 43.24
CA PRO A 96 33.22 -20.34 43.57
C PRO A 96 33.00 -18.96 42.92
N PHE A 97 34.02 -18.10 42.91
CA PHE A 97 33.95 -16.76 42.32
C PHE A 97 33.91 -16.82 40.79
N ILE A 98 34.72 -17.69 40.18
CA ILE A 98 34.68 -17.96 38.74
C ILE A 98 33.31 -18.50 38.34
N ALA A 99 32.74 -19.44 39.12
CA ALA A 99 31.43 -20.02 38.85
C ALA A 99 30.31 -18.97 38.89
N ILE A 100 30.29 -18.10 39.90
CA ILE A 100 29.30 -17.02 40.00
C ILE A 100 29.48 -16.03 38.83
N ALA A 101 30.72 -15.63 38.52
CA ALA A 101 31.00 -14.76 37.38
C ALA A 101 30.55 -15.40 36.05
N ALA A 102 30.81 -16.69 35.86
CA ALA A 102 30.40 -17.44 34.69
C ALA A 102 28.86 -17.52 34.56
N VAL A 103 28.14 -17.74 35.66
CA VAL A 103 26.65 -17.72 35.68
C VAL A 103 26.13 -16.34 35.29
N ILE A 104 26.71 -15.26 35.81
CA ILE A 104 26.31 -13.88 35.47
C ILE A 104 26.53 -13.61 33.98
N VAL A 105 27.74 -13.86 33.47
CA VAL A 105 28.08 -13.61 32.06
C VAL A 105 27.23 -14.46 31.12
N THR A 106 27.06 -15.75 31.43
CA THR A 106 26.24 -16.66 30.63
C THR A 106 24.77 -16.25 30.64
N GLY A 107 24.23 -15.87 31.81
CA GLY A 107 22.88 -15.34 31.94
C GLY A 107 22.67 -14.06 31.13
N LEU A 108 23.63 -13.12 31.18
CA LEU A 108 23.61 -11.90 30.36
C LEU A 108 23.64 -12.22 28.86
N ALA A 109 24.49 -13.16 28.43
CA ALA A 109 24.58 -13.57 27.03
C ALA A 109 23.25 -14.15 26.52
N PHE A 110 22.65 -15.08 27.26
CA PHE A 110 21.33 -15.62 26.92
C PHE A 110 20.25 -14.55 26.90
N TYR A 111 20.33 -13.59 27.81
CA TYR A 111 19.35 -12.52 27.88
C TYR A 111 19.47 -11.54 26.70
N MET A 112 20.69 -11.16 26.32
CA MET A 112 20.94 -10.38 25.11
C MET A 112 20.47 -11.12 23.85
N GLN A 113 20.71 -12.44 23.78
CA GLN A 113 20.22 -13.27 22.69
C GLN A 113 18.68 -13.32 22.65
N TYR A 114 18.01 -13.44 23.81
CA TYR A 114 16.56 -13.39 23.90
C TYR A 114 16.02 -12.05 23.37
N GLN A 115 16.61 -10.93 23.76
CA GLN A 115 16.23 -9.60 23.27
C GLN A 115 16.45 -9.46 21.76
N ALA A 116 17.61 -9.90 21.25
CA ALA A 116 17.88 -9.93 19.82
C ALA A 116 16.83 -10.78 19.07
N ASN A 117 16.45 -11.93 19.62
CA ASN A 117 15.40 -12.79 19.04
C ASN A 117 14.03 -12.10 19.02
N GLN A 118 13.68 -11.29 20.01
CA GLN A 118 12.43 -10.50 19.97
C GLN A 118 12.46 -9.44 18.88
N GLN A 119 13.58 -8.74 18.72
CA GLN A 119 13.75 -7.77 17.62
C GLN A 119 13.69 -8.45 16.25
N ILE A 120 14.33 -9.62 16.12
CA ILE A 120 14.28 -10.44 14.90
C ILE A 120 12.83 -10.86 14.60
N ARG A 121 12.04 -11.27 15.61
CA ARG A 121 10.63 -11.63 15.42
C ARG A 121 9.80 -10.47 14.91
N GLU A 122 9.99 -9.28 15.47
CA GLU A 122 9.28 -8.08 15.00
C GLU A 122 9.71 -7.68 13.58
N GLN A 123 11.01 -7.75 13.27
CA GLN A 123 11.50 -7.54 11.90
C GLN A 123 10.93 -8.58 10.92
N PHE A 124 10.83 -9.83 11.33
CA PHE A 124 10.25 -10.90 10.51
C PHE A 124 8.78 -10.64 10.18
N LYS A 125 7.99 -10.16 11.14
CA LYS A 125 6.59 -9.76 10.88
C LYS A 125 6.50 -8.64 9.85
N ILE A 126 7.36 -7.63 9.95
CA ILE A 126 7.43 -6.52 8.97
C ILE A 126 7.79 -7.06 7.59
N GLN A 127 8.83 -7.91 7.50
CA GLN A 127 9.25 -8.51 6.23
C GLN A 127 8.16 -9.40 5.61
N GLN A 128 7.48 -10.21 6.41
CA GLN A 128 6.37 -11.05 5.96
C GLN A 128 5.24 -10.18 5.41
N PHE A 129 4.90 -9.10 6.12
CA PHE A 129 3.89 -8.14 5.68
C PHE A 129 4.28 -7.47 4.36
N GLU A 130 5.50 -6.95 4.26
CA GLU A 130 6.01 -6.30 3.05
C GLU A 130 6.04 -7.27 1.87
N SER A 131 6.53 -8.49 2.07
CA SER A 131 6.57 -9.54 1.05
C SER A 131 5.17 -9.85 0.53
N GLN A 132 4.19 -10.05 1.42
CA GLN A 132 2.81 -10.32 1.02
C GLN A 132 2.17 -9.11 0.33
N PHE A 133 2.45 -7.89 0.80
CA PHE A 133 1.99 -6.67 0.16
C PHE A 133 2.52 -6.53 -1.28
N TYR A 134 3.83 -6.70 -1.49
CA TYR A 134 4.43 -6.59 -2.82
C TYR A 134 4.00 -7.72 -3.75
N GLU A 135 3.72 -8.91 -3.21
CA GLU A 135 3.16 -10.00 -4.00
C GLU A 135 1.73 -9.71 -4.46
N MET A 136 0.88 -9.14 -3.58
CA MET A 136 -0.43 -8.64 -4.00
C MET A 136 -0.31 -7.47 -5.01
N LEU A 137 0.69 -6.60 -4.87
CA LEU A 137 0.91 -5.55 -5.86
C LEU A 137 1.28 -6.14 -7.23
N ARG A 138 2.14 -7.17 -7.25
CA ARG A 138 2.56 -7.89 -8.45
C ARG A 138 1.40 -8.61 -9.12
N LEU A 139 0.62 -9.37 -8.36
CA LEU A 139 -0.58 -10.07 -8.85
C LEU A 139 -1.64 -9.08 -9.36
N HIS A 140 -1.80 -7.92 -8.71
CA HIS A 140 -2.71 -6.87 -9.23
C HIS A 140 -2.24 -6.36 -10.60
N LYS A 141 -0.95 -6.10 -10.75
CA LYS A 141 -0.36 -5.69 -12.03
C LYS A 141 -0.55 -6.78 -13.11
N GLN A 142 -0.41 -8.06 -12.76
CA GLN A 142 -0.66 -9.16 -13.70
C GLN A 142 -2.13 -9.18 -14.15
N ASN A 143 -3.09 -9.04 -13.23
CA ASN A 143 -4.50 -8.94 -13.59
C ASN A 143 -4.78 -7.77 -14.54
N VAL A 144 -4.06 -6.65 -14.40
CA VAL A 144 -4.16 -5.50 -15.32
C VAL A 144 -3.56 -5.86 -16.68
N ASP A 145 -2.37 -6.46 -16.70
CA ASP A 145 -1.64 -6.80 -17.92
C ASP A 145 -2.37 -7.88 -18.76
N GLU A 146 -3.20 -8.72 -18.12
CA GLU A 146 -4.08 -9.72 -18.74
C GLU A 146 -5.35 -9.13 -19.39
N ILE A 147 -5.69 -7.86 -19.11
CA ILE A 147 -6.87 -7.23 -19.71
C ILE A 147 -6.56 -6.93 -21.18
N GLU A 148 -7.40 -7.44 -22.07
CA GLU A 148 -7.29 -7.25 -23.51
C GLU A 148 -8.60 -6.73 -24.10
N LEU A 149 -8.49 -5.85 -25.08
CA LEU A 149 -9.62 -5.33 -25.84
C LEU A 149 -9.27 -5.31 -27.33
N ILE A 150 -10.14 -5.88 -28.15
CA ILE A 150 -10.03 -5.82 -29.61
C ILE A 150 -10.65 -4.52 -30.07
N VAL A 151 -9.88 -3.71 -30.79
CA VAL A 151 -10.35 -2.47 -31.38
C VAL A 151 -10.04 -2.46 -32.87
N TYR A 152 -10.83 -1.71 -33.63
CA TYR A 152 -10.79 -1.64 -35.08
C TYR A 152 -10.46 -0.20 -35.48
N ASP A 153 -9.40 -0.04 -36.25
CA ASP A 153 -9.02 1.27 -36.78
C ASP A 153 -9.87 1.60 -38.01
N GLU A 154 -10.19 2.89 -38.16
CA GLU A 154 -10.86 3.36 -39.37
C GLU A 154 -9.92 3.20 -40.57
N GLY A 155 -10.38 2.39 -41.51
CA GLY A 155 -9.71 2.17 -42.76
C GLY A 155 -10.48 2.73 -43.94
N VAL A 156 -9.94 3.75 -44.59
CA VAL A 156 -10.48 4.20 -45.89
C VAL A 156 -9.87 3.32 -46.98
N LYS A 157 -10.61 2.33 -47.49
CA LYS A 157 -10.32 1.79 -48.82
C LYS A 157 -10.97 2.70 -49.86
N LYS A 158 -10.16 3.42 -50.65
CA LYS A 158 -10.64 3.98 -51.93
C LYS A 158 -10.93 2.79 -52.84
N THR A 159 -12.19 2.56 -53.18
CA THR A 159 -12.52 1.69 -54.31
C THR A 159 -12.12 2.43 -55.58
N GLU A 160 -11.16 1.89 -56.33
CA GLU A 160 -10.98 2.29 -57.72
C GLU A 160 -12.28 1.94 -58.45
N LYS A 161 -12.95 2.94 -59.04
CA LYS A 161 -14.16 2.72 -59.84
C LYS A 161 -13.82 1.67 -60.90
N PRO A 162 -14.59 0.58 -61.07
CA PRO A 162 -14.45 -0.25 -62.26
C PRO A 162 -14.76 0.65 -63.46
N SER A 163 -13.78 0.84 -64.33
CA SER A 163 -13.97 1.56 -65.58
C SER A 163 -15.04 0.85 -66.41
N THR A 164 -16.22 1.47 -66.46
CA THR A 164 -17.25 1.40 -67.49
C THR A 164 -18.02 0.10 -67.73
N ALA A 165 -19.34 0.15 -67.50
CA ALA A 165 -20.32 -0.17 -68.54
C ALA A 165 -21.62 0.62 -68.28
N ARG A 166 -22.05 1.39 -69.29
CA ARG A 166 -23.22 2.25 -69.27
C ARG A 166 -24.52 1.44 -69.21
N THR A 167 -25.37 1.71 -68.23
CA THR A 167 -26.83 1.57 -68.36
C THR A 167 -27.50 2.53 -67.39
N GLY A 168 -28.31 3.44 -67.93
CA GLY A 168 -28.88 4.59 -67.22
C GLY A 168 -29.95 4.22 -66.20
N GLY A 169 -29.60 4.32 -64.93
CA GLY A 169 -30.49 4.55 -63.79
C GLY A 169 -29.89 5.64 -62.91
N PRO A 170 -30.66 6.26 -62.00
CA PRO A 170 -30.12 7.28 -61.09
C PRO A 170 -29.01 6.66 -60.22
N GLU A 171 -27.77 7.09 -60.46
CA GLU A 171 -26.60 6.76 -59.62
C GLU A 171 -26.80 7.39 -58.24
N ILE A 172 -26.99 6.56 -57.22
CA ILE A 172 -26.71 6.98 -55.84
C ILE A 172 -25.20 6.86 -55.67
N ASP A 173 -24.50 7.96 -55.94
CA ASP A 173 -23.05 8.08 -55.85
C ASP A 173 -22.65 8.10 -54.36
N SER A 174 -22.45 6.92 -53.76
CA SER A 174 -21.72 6.80 -52.49
C SER A 174 -20.42 6.01 -52.73
N PRO A 175 -19.28 6.70 -52.93
CA PRO A 175 -18.03 6.05 -53.34
C PRO A 175 -17.24 5.47 -52.15
N TYR A 176 -17.82 5.36 -50.97
CA TYR A 176 -17.13 4.89 -49.76
C TYR A 176 -17.82 3.66 -49.19
N VAL A 177 -17.28 2.48 -49.48
CA VAL A 177 -17.56 1.28 -48.68
C VAL A 177 -16.60 1.33 -47.48
N ARG A 178 -17.12 1.60 -46.28
CA ARG A 178 -16.32 1.46 -45.04
C ARG A 178 -15.86 0.02 -44.92
N SER A 179 -14.55 -0.21 -45.01
CA SER A 179 -13.95 -1.48 -44.62
C SER A 179 -13.17 -1.27 -43.33
N PHE A 180 -13.60 -1.91 -42.23
CA PHE A 180 -12.81 -1.96 -41.00
C PHE A 180 -11.45 -2.59 -41.34
N ILE A 181 -10.35 -1.83 -41.16
CA ILE A 181 -8.99 -2.32 -41.39
C ILE A 181 -8.49 -2.96 -40.09
N ASP A 182 -7.94 -4.17 -40.24
CA ASP A 182 -7.28 -5.07 -39.29
C ASP A 182 -7.52 -4.86 -37.78
N PRO A 183 -8.09 -5.87 -37.07
CA PRO A 183 -8.26 -5.78 -35.63
C PRO A 183 -6.91 -5.64 -34.92
N ARG A 184 -6.78 -4.66 -34.03
CA ARG A 184 -5.63 -4.51 -33.14
C ARG A 184 -6.04 -4.84 -31.70
N ILE A 185 -5.12 -5.49 -30.98
CA ILE A 185 -5.34 -5.83 -29.57
C ILE A 185 -4.69 -4.75 -28.70
N VAL A 186 -5.50 -4.05 -27.91
CA VAL A 186 -5.06 -3.17 -26.84
C VAL A 186 -4.96 -3.99 -25.57
N LYS A 187 -3.85 -3.88 -24.83
CA LYS A 187 -3.64 -4.61 -23.58
C LYS A 187 -3.34 -3.68 -22.41
N GLY A 188 -3.54 -4.19 -21.20
CA GLY A 188 -3.08 -3.54 -19.98
C GLY A 188 -3.86 -2.29 -19.62
N ARG A 189 -3.17 -1.34 -18.97
CA ARG A 189 -3.74 -0.06 -18.51
C ARG A 189 -4.42 0.76 -19.61
N LYS A 190 -3.99 0.62 -20.87
CA LYS A 190 -4.59 1.36 -21.99
C LYS A 190 -6.04 0.98 -22.23
N VAL A 191 -6.44 -0.25 -21.89
CA VAL A 191 -7.83 -0.71 -22.02
C VAL A 191 -8.78 0.13 -21.15
N PHE A 192 -8.33 0.61 -20.00
CA PHE A 192 -9.16 1.45 -19.12
C PHE A 192 -9.57 2.78 -19.78
N ILE A 193 -8.81 3.30 -20.74
CA ILE A 193 -9.22 4.49 -21.51
C ILE A 193 -10.49 4.18 -22.30
N TYR A 194 -10.53 3.03 -22.98
CA TYR A 194 -11.71 2.58 -23.72
C TYR A 194 -12.88 2.25 -22.80
N TYR A 195 -12.63 1.68 -21.62
CA TYR A 195 -13.68 1.49 -20.61
C TYR A 195 -14.29 2.81 -20.13
N VAL A 196 -13.48 3.84 -19.91
CA VAL A 196 -14.00 5.18 -19.57
C VAL A 196 -14.85 5.73 -20.73
N GLN A 197 -14.37 5.63 -21.97
CA GLN A 197 -15.10 6.10 -23.16
C GLN A 197 -16.44 5.37 -23.34
N GLU A 198 -16.44 4.04 -23.26
CA GLU A 198 -17.64 3.22 -23.35
C GLU A 198 -18.66 3.61 -22.28
N PHE A 199 -18.20 3.76 -21.03
CA PHE A 199 -19.09 4.13 -19.94
C PHE A 199 -19.62 5.56 -20.09
N HIS A 200 -18.81 6.49 -20.63
CA HIS A 200 -19.27 7.84 -20.97
C HIS A 200 -20.34 7.83 -22.06
N VAL A 201 -20.20 7.00 -23.10
CA VAL A 201 -21.27 6.82 -24.10
C VAL A 201 -22.56 6.34 -23.44
N LEU A 202 -22.45 5.39 -22.51
CA LEU A 202 -23.62 4.85 -21.81
C LEU A 202 -24.32 5.91 -20.95
N LEU A 203 -23.55 6.75 -20.24
CA LEU A 203 -24.12 7.89 -19.50
C LEU A 203 -24.72 8.96 -20.42
N ASP A 204 -24.17 9.14 -21.62
CA ASP A 204 -24.75 10.03 -22.65
C ASP A 204 -26.10 9.50 -23.15
N CYS A 205 -26.23 8.18 -23.34
CA CYS A 205 -27.50 7.53 -23.62
C CYS A 205 -28.53 7.79 -22.50
N VAL A 206 -28.14 7.66 -21.23
CA VAL A 206 -29.01 8.01 -20.09
C VAL A 206 -29.49 9.46 -20.21
N GLY A 207 -28.59 10.40 -20.50
CA GLY A 207 -28.91 11.82 -20.64
C GLY A 207 -29.84 12.15 -21.82
N LYS A 208 -29.68 11.45 -22.95
CA LYS A 208 -30.49 11.63 -24.17
C LYS A 208 -31.86 10.93 -24.11
N SER A 209 -31.98 9.90 -23.26
CA SER A 209 -33.22 9.14 -23.10
C SER A 209 -34.32 9.94 -22.40
N GLU A 210 -35.56 9.41 -22.38
CA GLU A 210 -36.71 10.00 -21.67
C GLU A 210 -36.47 10.18 -20.16
N LEU A 211 -35.42 9.56 -19.62
CA LEU A 211 -34.99 9.68 -18.24
C LEU A 211 -34.41 11.06 -17.91
N GLN A 212 -33.86 11.76 -18.93
CA GLN A 212 -33.30 13.14 -18.97
C GLN A 212 -32.47 13.64 -17.76
N ARG A 213 -32.14 12.81 -16.77
CA ARG A 213 -31.35 13.20 -15.61
C ARG A 213 -30.54 12.03 -15.05
N ILE A 214 -29.23 12.20 -15.07
CA ILE A 214 -28.32 11.29 -14.37
C ILE A 214 -28.48 11.52 -12.87
N ASN A 215 -28.85 10.45 -12.18
CA ASN A 215 -29.00 10.34 -10.74
C ASN A 215 -28.36 9.02 -10.29
N LYS A 216 -28.41 8.73 -8.99
CA LYS A 216 -27.76 7.54 -8.42
C LYS A 216 -28.26 6.22 -9.00
N GLU A 217 -29.57 6.09 -9.20
CA GLU A 217 -30.21 4.88 -9.70
C GLU A 217 -29.85 4.64 -11.16
N SER A 218 -30.04 5.66 -12.00
CA SER A 218 -29.67 5.62 -13.42
C SER A 218 -28.19 5.40 -13.66
N PHE A 219 -27.32 6.00 -12.84
CA PHE A 219 -25.88 5.77 -12.89
C PHE A 219 -25.51 4.33 -12.50
N SER A 220 -26.15 3.80 -11.45
CA SER A 220 -25.94 2.42 -11.02
C SER A 220 -26.33 1.46 -12.14
N GLU A 221 -27.51 1.64 -12.72
CA GLU A 221 -28.01 0.79 -13.80
C GLU A 221 -27.13 0.86 -15.05
N ALA A 222 -26.71 2.07 -15.41
CA ALA A 222 -25.72 2.29 -16.45
C ALA A 222 -24.44 1.49 -16.21
N TYR A 223 -23.93 1.54 -14.97
CA TYR A 223 -22.73 0.80 -14.59
C TYR A 223 -22.97 -0.71 -14.58
N HIS A 224 -24.17 -1.17 -14.21
CA HIS A 224 -24.54 -2.58 -14.29
C HIS A 224 -24.51 -3.09 -15.74
N VAL A 225 -25.01 -2.31 -16.71
CA VAL A 225 -24.94 -2.66 -18.15
C VAL A 225 -23.49 -2.67 -18.63
N PHE A 226 -22.69 -1.67 -18.28
CA PHE A 226 -21.25 -1.64 -18.62
C PHE A 226 -20.50 -2.84 -18.03
N PHE A 227 -20.78 -3.19 -16.78
CA PHE A 227 -20.04 -4.24 -16.07
C PHE A 227 -20.51 -5.64 -16.47
N GLY A 228 -21.82 -5.87 -16.56
CA GLY A 228 -22.42 -7.17 -16.85
C GLY A 228 -22.62 -7.46 -18.33
N GLY A 229 -22.74 -6.42 -19.16
CA GLY A 229 -23.06 -6.51 -20.58
C GLY A 229 -24.55 -6.40 -20.85
N LEU A 230 -24.90 -5.87 -22.03
CA LEU A 230 -26.27 -5.63 -22.46
C LEU A 230 -27.06 -6.94 -22.60
N ASP A 231 -26.44 -7.97 -23.18
CA ASP A 231 -27.08 -9.27 -23.47
C ASP A 231 -27.36 -10.09 -22.21
N LYS A 232 -26.61 -9.85 -21.13
CA LYS A 232 -26.71 -10.60 -19.87
C LYS A 232 -27.67 -9.95 -18.87
N PHE A 233 -28.41 -8.91 -19.27
CA PHE A 233 -29.38 -8.19 -18.45
C PHE A 233 -30.78 -8.83 -18.63
N PRO A 234 -31.23 -9.76 -17.76
CA PRO A 234 -32.49 -10.45 -17.96
C PRO A 234 -33.63 -9.62 -17.35
N HIS A 235 -34.59 -9.24 -18.19
CA HIS A 235 -36.01 -8.88 -17.95
C HIS A 235 -36.52 -8.74 -16.50
N GLN A 236 -35.90 -7.89 -15.67
CA GLN A 236 -36.62 -7.33 -14.53
C GLN A 236 -37.39 -6.13 -15.07
N ASN A 237 -38.73 -6.24 -15.04
CA ASN A 237 -39.72 -5.29 -15.55
C ASN A 237 -39.63 -3.93 -14.82
N ASP A 238 -38.55 -3.19 -15.00
CA ASP A 238 -38.52 -1.76 -14.74
C ASP A 238 -38.48 -1.03 -16.08
N LEU A 239 -39.44 -0.12 -16.24
CA LEU A 239 -39.54 0.82 -17.37
C LEU A 239 -38.21 1.57 -17.57
N PHE A 240 -37.47 1.81 -16.49
CA PHE A 240 -36.17 2.44 -16.51
C PHE A 240 -35.14 1.67 -17.37
N SER A 241 -34.94 0.37 -17.08
CA SER A 241 -33.93 -0.44 -17.74
C SER A 241 -34.26 -0.70 -19.20
N GLU A 242 -35.56 -0.81 -19.54
CA GLU A 242 -36.04 -0.92 -20.92
C GLU A 242 -35.78 0.39 -21.70
N THR A 243 -36.05 1.54 -21.09
CA THR A 243 -35.78 2.85 -21.69
C THR A 243 -34.29 3.04 -21.98
N LEU A 244 -33.43 2.68 -21.01
CA LEU A 244 -31.98 2.74 -21.17
C LEU A 244 -31.52 1.81 -22.30
N ARG A 245 -32.02 0.57 -22.35
CA ARG A 245 -31.69 -0.39 -23.40
C ARG A 245 -32.06 0.14 -24.78
N ASN A 246 -33.27 0.67 -24.96
CA ASN A 246 -33.72 1.23 -26.24
C ASN A 246 -32.82 2.39 -26.68
N SER A 247 -32.42 3.24 -25.73
CA SER A 247 -31.48 4.33 -26.03
C SER A 247 -30.09 3.82 -26.42
N VAL A 248 -29.58 2.81 -25.73
CA VAL A 248 -28.29 2.16 -26.04
C VAL A 248 -28.34 1.50 -27.42
N GLU A 249 -29.38 0.74 -27.73
CA GLU A 249 -29.54 0.09 -29.03
C GLU A 249 -29.63 1.10 -30.18
N LYS A 250 -30.31 2.24 -29.96
CA LYS A 250 -30.35 3.34 -30.92
C LYS A 250 -28.97 3.96 -31.12
N GLU A 251 -28.23 4.24 -30.05
CA GLU A 251 -26.87 4.80 -30.13
C GLU A 251 -25.92 3.86 -30.88
N VAL A 252 -25.97 2.56 -30.59
CA VAL A 252 -25.16 1.55 -31.30
C VAL A 252 -25.47 1.52 -32.80
N ARG A 253 -26.73 1.69 -33.21
CA ARG A 253 -27.10 1.80 -34.63
C ARG A 253 -26.53 3.07 -35.26
N MET A 254 -26.69 4.21 -34.60
CA MET A 254 -26.15 5.48 -35.09
C MET A 254 -24.62 5.43 -35.22
N ILE A 255 -23.91 4.89 -34.24
CA ILE A 255 -22.44 4.74 -34.26
C ILE A 255 -21.97 3.87 -35.45
N LYS A 256 -22.74 2.84 -35.83
CA LYS A 256 -22.44 2.01 -37.01
C LYS A 256 -22.63 2.77 -38.32
N GLU A 257 -23.61 3.66 -38.38
CA GLU A 257 -23.98 4.42 -39.57
C GLU A 257 -23.13 5.71 -39.74
N ASP A 258 -22.71 6.33 -38.65
CA ASP A 258 -22.11 7.67 -38.62
C ASP A 258 -20.57 7.66 -38.51
N ASP A 259 -19.89 8.76 -38.88
CA ASP A 259 -18.41 8.86 -38.83
C ASP A 259 -17.92 9.01 -37.38
N LEU A 260 -17.12 8.05 -36.91
CA LEU A 260 -16.69 8.00 -35.51
C LEU A 260 -15.84 9.20 -35.12
N LYS A 261 -15.20 9.88 -36.08
CA LYS A 261 -14.40 11.09 -35.85
C LYS A 261 -15.20 12.23 -35.22
N ASN A 262 -16.51 12.27 -35.45
CA ASN A 262 -17.39 13.30 -34.91
C ASN A 262 -18.05 12.87 -33.59
N HIS A 263 -17.82 11.65 -33.11
CA HIS A 263 -18.42 11.18 -31.86
C HIS A 263 -17.72 11.80 -30.65
N LYS A 264 -18.50 12.31 -29.70
CA LYS A 264 -18.00 13.09 -28.54
C LYS A 264 -16.99 12.34 -27.66
N TYR A 265 -17.16 11.03 -27.52
CA TYR A 265 -16.34 10.20 -26.61
C TYR A 265 -15.61 9.04 -27.28
N LEU A 266 -16.02 8.63 -28.49
CA LEU A 266 -15.47 7.44 -29.15
C LEU A 266 -14.60 7.89 -30.31
N HIS A 267 -13.37 7.37 -30.35
CA HIS A 267 -12.41 7.71 -31.40
C HIS A 267 -11.82 6.46 -32.07
N THR A 268 -12.28 5.28 -31.68
CA THR A 268 -11.92 3.99 -32.28
C THR A 268 -13.11 3.04 -32.14
N TYR A 269 -13.35 2.20 -33.14
CA TYR A 269 -14.40 1.20 -33.09
C TYR A 269 -13.98 0.04 -32.19
N PHE A 270 -14.88 -0.46 -31.35
CA PHE A 270 -14.73 -1.71 -30.60
C PHE A 270 -16.10 -2.24 -30.22
N ASP A 271 -16.16 -3.48 -29.75
CA ASP A 271 -17.41 -4.10 -29.32
C ASP A 271 -17.90 -3.43 -28.01
N LEU A 272 -18.88 -2.53 -28.15
CA LEU A 272 -19.51 -1.84 -27.02
C LEU A 272 -20.47 -2.77 -26.27
N PHE A 273 -20.54 -2.57 -24.95
CA PHE A 273 -21.55 -3.11 -24.04
C PHE A 273 -21.59 -4.64 -23.95
N ARG A 274 -20.45 -5.31 -24.22
CA ARG A 274 -20.28 -6.77 -24.03
C ARG A 274 -20.22 -7.19 -22.56
N GLY A 275 -19.90 -6.25 -21.67
CA GLY A 275 -19.68 -6.51 -20.26
C GLY A 275 -18.23 -6.88 -19.96
N HIS A 276 -17.73 -6.39 -18.83
CA HIS A 276 -16.32 -6.49 -18.45
C HIS A 276 -16.11 -7.19 -17.10
N ILE A 277 -17.14 -7.87 -16.58
CA ILE A 277 -17.15 -8.53 -15.26
C ILE A 277 -16.00 -9.50 -15.06
N GLU A 278 -15.59 -10.22 -16.09
CA GLU A 278 -14.53 -11.23 -16.02
C GLU A 278 -13.21 -10.54 -15.61
N TYR A 279 -12.74 -9.59 -16.40
CA TYR A 279 -11.49 -8.87 -16.12
C TYR A 279 -11.62 -7.87 -14.97
N LEU A 280 -12.62 -6.97 -15.01
CA LEU A 280 -12.78 -5.93 -13.99
C LEU A 280 -13.17 -6.50 -12.62
N GLY A 281 -13.87 -7.63 -12.57
CA GLY A 281 -14.20 -8.32 -11.32
C GLY A 281 -12.95 -8.80 -10.58
N HIS A 282 -11.99 -9.41 -11.30
CA HIS A 282 -10.70 -9.79 -10.73
C HIS A 282 -9.87 -8.57 -10.32
N TYR A 283 -9.81 -7.55 -11.18
CA TYR A 283 -9.13 -6.29 -10.90
C TYR A 283 -9.61 -5.62 -9.60
N TYR A 284 -10.91 -5.36 -9.47
CA TYR A 284 -11.46 -4.67 -8.29
C TYR A 284 -11.37 -5.52 -7.03
N ARG A 285 -11.60 -6.83 -7.12
CA ARG A 285 -11.48 -7.74 -5.96
C ARG A 285 -10.06 -7.72 -5.43
N HIS A 286 -9.06 -7.78 -6.31
CA HIS A 286 -7.68 -7.81 -5.89
C HIS A 286 -7.20 -6.47 -5.31
N LEU A 287 -7.60 -5.37 -5.94
CA LEU A 287 -7.34 -4.03 -5.43
C LEU A 287 -7.95 -3.84 -4.02
N TYR A 288 -9.22 -4.23 -3.86
CA TYR A 288 -9.92 -4.20 -2.57
C TYR A 288 -9.22 -5.05 -1.51
N MET A 289 -8.82 -6.28 -1.85
CA MET A 289 -8.15 -7.17 -0.92
C MET A 289 -6.79 -6.62 -0.47
N THR A 290 -6.05 -5.98 -1.38
CA THR A 290 -4.77 -5.35 -1.05
C THR A 290 -4.96 -4.17 -0.11
N VAL A 291 -5.93 -3.29 -0.38
CA VAL A 291 -6.26 -2.17 0.51
C VAL A 291 -6.70 -2.67 1.88
N LYS A 292 -7.61 -3.65 1.90
CA LYS A 292 -8.11 -4.28 3.13
C LYS A 292 -6.96 -4.86 3.95
N TYR A 293 -6.02 -5.56 3.32
CA TYR A 293 -4.86 -6.15 4.01
C TYR A 293 -4.01 -5.11 4.73
N VAL A 294 -3.66 -4.01 4.04
CA VAL A 294 -2.88 -2.91 4.62
C VAL A 294 -3.65 -2.24 5.75
N VAL A 295 -4.93 -1.94 5.54
CA VAL A 295 -5.77 -1.26 6.53
C VAL A 295 -5.99 -2.13 7.77
N GLU A 296 -6.27 -3.41 7.62
CA GLU A 296 -6.48 -4.33 8.75
C GLU A 296 -5.21 -4.50 9.60
N SER A 297 -4.02 -4.50 8.97
CA SER A 297 -2.74 -4.52 9.70
C SER A 297 -2.58 -3.30 10.61
N PHE A 298 -3.02 -2.13 10.14
CA PHE A 298 -3.05 -0.89 10.92
C PHE A 298 -4.14 -0.89 12.00
N GLU A 299 -5.38 -1.27 11.66
CA GLU A 299 -6.50 -1.27 12.60
C GLU A 299 -6.30 -2.23 13.78
N LYS A 300 -5.61 -3.35 13.54
CA LYS A 300 -5.23 -4.31 14.58
C LYS A 300 -4.00 -3.88 15.39
N ASN A 301 -3.36 -2.76 15.02
CA ASN A 301 -2.09 -2.30 15.60
C ASN A 301 -1.03 -3.41 15.60
N ASP A 302 -0.99 -4.23 14.55
CA ASP A 302 -0.13 -5.42 14.45
C ASP A 302 1.25 -5.04 13.88
N VAL A 303 1.40 -4.98 12.55
CA VAL A 303 2.67 -4.57 11.93
C VAL A 303 2.73 -3.06 11.75
N LEU A 304 1.64 -2.45 11.28
CA LEU A 304 1.56 -1.02 11.06
C LEU A 304 1.05 -0.32 12.32
N LYS A 305 1.86 0.55 12.91
CA LYS A 305 1.56 1.18 14.22
C LYS A 305 0.97 2.58 14.06
N SER A 306 1.09 3.17 12.88
CA SER A 306 0.60 4.52 12.62
C SER A 306 -0.17 4.62 11.30
N ARG A 307 -1.12 5.57 11.25
CA ARG A 307 -1.85 5.89 10.01
C ARG A 307 -0.88 6.32 8.90
N LYS A 308 0.19 7.02 9.25
CA LYS A 308 1.22 7.48 8.30
C LYS A 308 1.89 6.30 7.59
N GLU A 309 2.17 5.23 8.31
CA GLU A 309 2.71 3.99 7.72
C GLU A 309 1.68 3.30 6.83
N CYS A 310 0.42 3.19 7.26
CA CYS A 310 -0.66 2.67 6.43
C CYS A 310 -0.79 3.44 5.09
N LEU A 311 -0.86 4.77 5.16
CA LEU A 311 -0.94 5.61 3.97
C LEU A 311 0.32 5.51 3.09
N LYS A 312 1.50 5.21 3.63
CA LYS A 312 2.71 4.97 2.83
C LYS A 312 2.51 3.80 1.86
N TYR A 313 1.98 2.67 2.33
CA TYR A 313 1.74 1.50 1.48
C TYR A 313 0.60 1.73 0.48
N LEU A 314 -0.49 2.36 0.91
CA LEU A 314 -1.60 2.69 0.01
C LEU A 314 -1.19 3.70 -1.06
N LYS A 315 -0.27 4.62 -0.76
CA LYS A 315 0.33 5.51 -1.78
C LYS A 315 1.13 4.73 -2.81
N ILE A 316 1.89 3.70 -2.42
CA ILE A 316 2.62 2.82 -3.36
C ILE A 316 1.65 2.08 -4.27
N LEU A 317 0.57 1.52 -3.71
CA LEU A 317 -0.48 0.85 -4.48
C LEU A 317 -1.15 1.82 -5.47
N ARG A 318 -1.59 2.98 -4.98
CA ARG A 318 -2.26 4.02 -5.78
C ARG A 318 -1.37 4.56 -6.89
N ALA A 319 -0.06 4.67 -6.67
CA ALA A 319 0.90 5.09 -7.70
C ALA A 319 0.98 4.12 -8.90
N GLN A 320 0.47 2.90 -8.78
CA GLN A 320 0.36 1.98 -9.92
C GLN A 320 -0.86 2.23 -10.80
N LEU A 321 -1.87 2.94 -10.29
CA LEU A 321 -3.15 3.17 -10.98
C LEU A 321 -3.06 4.38 -11.90
N SER A 322 -3.33 4.19 -13.18
CA SER A 322 -3.50 5.30 -14.14
C SER A 322 -4.71 6.16 -13.81
N ASN A 323 -4.79 7.36 -14.37
CA ASN A 323 -5.96 8.23 -14.22
C ASN A 323 -7.24 7.53 -14.70
N ALA A 324 -7.18 6.77 -15.80
CA ALA A 324 -8.32 6.00 -16.30
C ALA A 324 -8.76 4.89 -15.30
N GLU A 325 -7.80 4.18 -14.70
CA GLU A 325 -8.09 3.21 -13.64
C GLU A 325 -8.71 3.86 -12.40
N GLN A 326 -8.24 5.03 -11.99
CA GLN A 326 -8.79 5.80 -10.88
C GLN A 326 -10.21 6.30 -11.18
N ILE A 327 -10.48 6.75 -12.41
CA ILE A 327 -11.83 7.13 -12.87
C ILE A 327 -12.77 5.93 -12.82
N MET A 328 -12.35 4.78 -13.35
CA MET A 328 -13.16 3.57 -13.32
C MET A 328 -13.42 3.08 -11.88
N LEU A 329 -12.43 3.18 -10.99
CA LEU A 329 -12.61 2.89 -9.57
C LEU A 329 -13.60 3.87 -8.91
N PHE A 330 -13.53 5.16 -9.26
CA PHE A 330 -14.49 6.16 -8.80
C PHE A 330 -15.91 5.84 -9.28
N TYR A 331 -16.10 5.50 -10.55
CA TYR A 331 -17.40 5.08 -11.06
C TYR A 331 -17.90 3.79 -10.44
N ASN A 332 -17.02 2.81 -10.20
CA ASN A 332 -17.37 1.62 -9.44
C ASN A 332 -17.87 1.97 -8.03
N TRP A 333 -17.23 2.94 -7.38
CA TRP A 333 -17.65 3.41 -6.07
C TRP A 333 -19.00 4.15 -6.09
N VAL A 334 -19.20 5.08 -7.03
CA VAL A 334 -20.46 5.83 -7.20
C VAL A 334 -21.63 4.89 -7.47
N ALA A 335 -21.45 3.95 -8.41
CA ALA A 335 -22.46 2.95 -8.73
C ALA A 335 -22.81 2.06 -7.53
N GLY A 336 -21.86 1.85 -6.62
CA GLY A 336 -22.08 0.98 -5.46
C GLY A 336 -23.13 1.50 -4.49
N GLY A 337 -23.24 2.80 -4.29
CA GLY A 337 -24.34 3.43 -3.57
C GLY A 337 -24.72 2.89 -2.17
N GLY A 338 -23.97 1.96 -1.59
CA GLY A 338 -24.28 1.22 -0.36
C GLY A 338 -24.78 -0.23 -0.54
N SER A 339 -25.17 -0.68 -1.74
CA SER A 339 -25.71 -2.05 -1.98
C SER A 339 -25.31 -2.70 -3.32
N GLY A 340 -24.77 -1.96 -4.28
CA GLY A 340 -24.36 -2.43 -5.61
C GLY A 340 -22.88 -2.80 -5.75
N TYR A 341 -22.37 -2.87 -6.98
CA TYR A 341 -20.96 -3.11 -7.26
C TYR A 341 -20.09 -2.03 -6.60
N GLY A 342 -19.02 -2.42 -5.90
CA GLY A 342 -18.16 -1.43 -5.22
C GLY A 342 -18.69 -0.94 -3.87
N ALA A 343 -19.89 -1.32 -3.42
CA ALA A 343 -20.40 -0.94 -2.09
C ALA A 343 -19.50 -1.37 -0.92
N LYS A 344 -18.68 -2.42 -1.10
CA LYS A 344 -17.71 -2.88 -0.09
C LYS A 344 -16.62 -1.85 0.21
N TRP A 345 -16.34 -0.94 -0.72
CA TRP A 345 -15.36 0.13 -0.53
C TRP A 345 -15.77 1.12 0.56
N GLU A 346 -17.07 1.31 0.76
CA GLU A 346 -17.65 2.25 1.72
C GLU A 346 -18.87 1.61 2.39
N LYS A 347 -18.65 0.87 3.49
CA LYS A 347 -19.72 0.20 4.24
C LYS A 347 -19.85 0.75 5.66
N GLY A 348 -20.91 1.54 5.88
CA GLY A 348 -21.25 2.16 7.16
C GLY A 348 -20.15 3.09 7.67
N ASP A 349 -20.12 3.35 8.98
CA ASP A 349 -19.10 4.24 9.56
C ASP A 349 -17.75 3.58 9.83
N LYS A 350 -17.68 2.24 9.76
CA LYS A 350 -16.48 1.49 10.17
C LYS A 350 -15.51 1.18 9.02
N ARG A 351 -15.98 1.03 7.77
CA ARG A 351 -15.12 0.61 6.64
C ARG A 351 -15.23 1.60 5.49
N LYS A 352 -14.42 2.65 5.57
CA LYS A 352 -14.35 3.74 4.59
C LYS A 352 -13.08 3.64 3.75
N TYR A 353 -12.86 2.54 3.04
CA TYR A 353 -11.58 2.27 2.38
C TYR A 353 -11.26 3.26 1.25
N PHE A 354 -12.28 3.72 0.53
CA PHE A 354 -12.07 4.59 -0.63
C PHE A 354 -11.81 6.04 -0.22
N SER A 355 -12.66 6.60 0.63
CA SER A 355 -12.63 8.00 1.07
C SER A 355 -11.61 8.26 2.18
N LYS A 356 -11.66 7.50 3.29
CA LYS A 356 -10.80 7.72 4.48
C LYS A 356 -9.32 7.49 4.19
N TYR A 357 -9.02 6.56 3.30
CA TYR A 357 -7.65 6.20 2.93
C TYR A 357 -7.22 6.77 1.57
N LEU A 358 -8.02 7.68 1.00
CA LEU A 358 -7.66 8.50 -0.16
C LEU A 358 -7.23 7.65 -1.36
N MET A 359 -8.07 6.72 -1.83
CA MET A 359 -7.69 5.86 -2.97
C MET A 359 -7.58 6.61 -4.30
N LEU A 360 -8.11 7.84 -4.36
CA LEU A 360 -7.90 8.79 -5.47
C LEU A 360 -6.85 9.82 -5.08
N HIS A 361 -6.12 10.35 -6.06
CA HIS A 361 -5.27 11.51 -5.84
C HIS A 361 -4.93 12.22 -7.14
N ASN A 362 -4.99 13.55 -7.11
CA ASN A 362 -4.59 14.41 -8.20
C ASN A 362 -5.26 14.02 -9.54
N LEU A 363 -6.54 13.67 -9.50
CA LEU A 363 -7.32 13.34 -10.68
C LEU A 363 -7.92 14.63 -11.30
N HIS A 364 -7.80 14.82 -12.60
CA HIS A 364 -8.36 15.99 -13.27
C HIS A 364 -9.89 15.86 -13.41
N PHE A 365 -10.64 16.82 -12.86
CA PHE A 365 -12.11 16.78 -12.84
C PHE A 365 -12.72 16.71 -14.24
N GLY A 366 -12.12 17.40 -15.22
CA GLY A 366 -12.58 17.39 -16.62
C GLY A 366 -12.48 16.02 -17.32
N MET A 367 -11.80 15.03 -16.72
CA MET A 367 -11.80 13.66 -17.26
C MET A 367 -13.05 12.86 -16.86
N LEU A 368 -13.87 13.39 -15.95
CA LEU A 368 -15.14 12.77 -15.57
C LEU A 368 -16.27 13.12 -16.56
N PHE A 369 -17.26 12.25 -16.66
CA PHE A 369 -18.40 12.40 -17.57
C PHE A 369 -19.11 13.75 -17.41
N GLY A 370 -19.14 14.50 -18.52
CA GLY A 370 -19.87 15.74 -18.70
C GLY A 370 -19.48 16.88 -17.74
N GLY A 371 -18.23 16.91 -17.26
CA GLY A 371 -17.70 18.00 -16.45
C GLY A 371 -18.63 18.35 -15.28
N PRO A 372 -19.15 19.59 -15.16
CA PRO A 372 -20.02 20.02 -14.06
C PRO A 372 -21.45 19.43 -14.12
N ASN A 373 -21.61 18.20 -14.59
CA ASN A 373 -22.82 17.43 -14.36
C ASN A 373 -23.16 17.42 -12.87
N HIS A 374 -24.35 17.93 -12.52
CA HIS A 374 -24.74 18.16 -11.14
C HIS A 374 -24.56 16.92 -10.25
N PHE A 375 -24.89 15.73 -10.76
CA PHE A 375 -24.75 14.49 -10.00
C PHE A 375 -23.29 14.11 -9.73
N ILE A 376 -22.43 14.09 -10.75
CA ILE A 376 -21.00 13.75 -10.57
C ILE A 376 -20.30 14.80 -9.70
N LYS A 377 -20.61 16.09 -9.87
CA LYS A 377 -20.17 17.18 -8.98
C LYS A 377 -20.55 16.90 -7.52
N GLN A 378 -21.78 16.47 -7.27
CA GLN A 378 -22.24 16.13 -5.92
C GLN A 378 -21.45 14.97 -5.31
N GLU A 379 -21.20 13.90 -6.08
CA GLU A 379 -20.43 12.75 -5.60
C GLU A 379 -18.96 13.09 -5.33
N VAL A 380 -18.35 13.96 -6.14
CA VAL A 380 -17.00 14.51 -5.87
C VAL A 380 -16.99 15.33 -4.58
N ASN A 381 -17.99 16.18 -4.36
CA ASN A 381 -18.10 16.95 -3.12
C ASN A 381 -18.39 16.06 -1.90
N GLU A 382 -19.12 14.96 -2.08
CA GLU A 382 -19.39 13.98 -1.03
C GLU A 382 -18.12 13.25 -0.61
N ILE A 383 -17.28 12.79 -1.55
CA ILE A 383 -16.02 12.13 -1.19
C ILE A 383 -15.06 13.09 -0.48
N TYR A 384 -15.01 14.36 -0.89
CA TYR A 384 -14.21 15.38 -0.18
C TYR A 384 -14.70 15.60 1.25
N ARG A 385 -16.01 15.65 1.48
CA ARG A 385 -16.58 15.76 2.84
C ARG A 385 -16.26 14.54 3.72
N ARG A 386 -16.15 13.36 3.12
CA ARG A 386 -15.81 12.11 3.82
C ARG A 386 -14.31 11.91 4.03
N ALA A 387 -13.48 12.54 3.22
CA ALA A 387 -12.03 12.49 3.37
C ALA A 387 -11.62 13.21 4.66
N GLU A 388 -10.98 12.48 5.57
CA GLU A 388 -10.54 13.02 6.86
C GLU A 388 -9.31 13.95 6.74
N ASN A 389 -8.75 14.14 5.54
CA ASN A 389 -7.53 14.93 5.31
C ASN A 389 -7.75 16.00 4.22
N LYS A 390 -6.99 17.09 4.29
CA LYS A 390 -7.00 18.20 3.31
C LYS A 390 -6.20 17.90 2.03
N ASP A 391 -5.71 16.67 1.86
CA ASP A 391 -5.02 16.27 0.62
C ASP A 391 -6.02 16.34 -0.55
N LYS A 392 -5.66 17.06 -1.60
CA LYS A 392 -6.51 17.18 -2.79
C LYS A 392 -6.64 15.83 -3.50
N LEU A 393 -7.87 15.32 -3.60
CA LEU A 393 -8.21 14.11 -4.36
C LEU A 393 -8.23 14.40 -5.85
N PHE A 394 -8.57 15.63 -6.24
CA PHE A 394 -8.66 16.14 -7.60
C PHE A 394 -7.76 17.39 -7.76
N GLU A 395 -7.21 17.60 -8.96
CA GLU A 395 -6.30 18.73 -9.27
C GLU A 395 -6.97 20.10 -9.07
N LEU A 396 -8.18 20.21 -9.59
CA LEU A 396 -9.07 21.36 -9.43
C LEU A 396 -10.25 20.91 -8.57
N ASP A 397 -10.62 21.73 -7.59
CA ASP A 397 -11.95 21.58 -7.00
C ASP A 397 -12.99 21.99 -8.04
N VAL A 398 -14.25 21.66 -7.76
CA VAL A 398 -15.27 21.78 -8.80
C VAL A 398 -15.53 23.24 -9.19
N ASP A 399 -15.23 24.17 -8.29
CA ASP A 399 -15.44 25.59 -8.52
C ASP A 399 -14.26 26.20 -9.31
N GLY A 400 -13.02 25.84 -8.98
CA GLY A 400 -11.84 26.21 -9.79
C GLY A 400 -11.83 25.60 -11.20
N TYR A 401 -12.46 24.44 -11.41
CA TYR A 401 -12.65 23.89 -12.76
C TYR A 401 -13.62 24.71 -13.60
N LEU A 402 -14.72 25.18 -13.00
CA LEU A 402 -15.73 26.00 -13.68
C LEU A 402 -15.15 27.36 -14.06
N GLU A 403 -14.44 28.02 -13.14
CA GLU A 403 -13.77 29.30 -13.39
C GLU A 403 -12.75 29.18 -14.54
N GLY A 404 -11.90 28.15 -14.54
CA GLY A 404 -10.94 27.92 -15.63
C GLY A 404 -11.58 27.55 -16.98
N PHE A 405 -12.75 26.91 -16.97
CA PHE A 405 -13.50 26.59 -18.18
C PHE A 405 -14.18 27.82 -18.80
N GLU A 406 -14.67 28.75 -17.97
CA GLU A 406 -15.21 30.03 -18.42
C GLU A 406 -14.10 30.94 -18.99
N GLU A 407 -12.92 30.98 -18.36
CA GLU A 407 -11.77 31.74 -18.88
C GLU A 407 -11.22 31.22 -20.22
N GLN A 408 -11.33 29.91 -20.50
CA GLN A 408 -10.86 29.34 -21.77
C GLN A 408 -11.85 29.50 -22.94
N ASN A 409 -13.13 29.79 -22.64
CA ASN A 409 -14.19 29.91 -23.64
C ASN A 409 -14.76 31.34 -23.78
N ALA A 410 -14.23 32.30 -23.01
CA ALA A 410 -14.45 33.74 -23.18
C ALA A 410 -13.34 34.35 -24.05
#